data_AF-A0A2D4FGL4-F1
#
_entry.id   AF-A0A2D4FGL4-F1
#
_cell.length_a   1.000
_cell.length_b   1.000
_cell.length_c   1.000
_cell.angle_alpha   90.00
_cell.angle_beta   90.00
_cell.angle_gamma   90.00
#
_symmetry.space_group_name_H-M   'P 1'
#
loop_
_entity.id
_entity.type
_entity.pdbx_description
1 polymer ?
#
loop_
_entity_poly.entity_id
_entity_poly.type
_entity_poly.pdbx_seq_one_letter_code
_entity_poly.pdbx_strand_id
1 'polypeptide(L)'
;MEKLRAEMRLGFASLPDPLAWLLDVLDHGGDCSEPGLLLHIVRELQGWTKRRARDQPSALKLEELQARLFPWLARCNVSLLQPLFSIYQLHTADYHHLLGLVNQLCQQGKFKEAAVLSIKLKLQPDLEFEKLCVPLLLQDRMDLVEAYMEGSLELQQSLLQLLDSWSVPGFRIKDLARQYRALPGKWPEKIKCRAMHKIAFRLLKKYGLDPGLCPH
;
A
#
# COMPACT_ATOMS: atom_id res chain seq x y z
N MET A 1 -16.82 24.72 -7.85
CA MET A 1 -15.98 23.89 -6.95
C MET A 1 -15.42 24.66 -5.75
N GLU A 2 -14.96 25.91 -5.89
CA GLU A 2 -14.41 26.66 -4.74
C GLU A 2 -15.42 26.96 -3.63
N LYS A 3 -16.67 27.29 -4.01
CA LYS A 3 -17.76 27.51 -3.04
C LYS A 3 -18.01 26.29 -2.15
N LEU A 4 -18.08 25.10 -2.75
CA LEU A 4 -18.22 23.83 -2.03
C LEU A 4 -17.06 23.59 -1.05
N ARG A 5 -15.82 23.85 -1.46
CA ARG A 5 -14.65 23.71 -0.58
C ARG A 5 -14.70 24.70 0.60
N ALA A 6 -15.15 25.92 0.36
CA ALA A 6 -15.30 26.92 1.42
C ALA A 6 -16.36 26.49 2.44
N GLU A 7 -17.51 26.00 1.98
CA GLU A 7 -18.58 25.47 2.83
C GLU A 7 -18.11 24.25 3.64
N MET A 8 -17.37 23.31 3.02
CA MET A 8 -16.79 22.17 3.73
C MET A 8 -15.85 22.61 4.85
N ARG A 9 -14.99 23.61 4.60
CA ARG A 9 -14.05 24.13 5.61
C ARG A 9 -14.76 24.84 6.75
N LEU A 10 -15.85 25.55 6.47
CA LEU A 10 -16.70 26.15 7.49
C LEU A 10 -17.36 25.06 8.34
N GLY A 11 -17.88 24.01 7.69
CA GLY A 11 -18.42 22.84 8.39
C GLY A 11 -17.38 22.16 9.28
N PHE A 12 -16.16 21.94 8.79
CA PHE A 12 -15.08 21.37 9.61
C PHE A 12 -14.73 22.26 10.81
N ALA A 13 -14.79 23.58 10.67
CA ALA A 13 -14.52 24.51 11.76
C ALA A 13 -15.65 24.57 12.80
N SER A 14 -16.90 24.22 12.44
CA SER A 14 -18.02 24.17 13.38
C SER A 14 -18.16 22.82 14.11
N LEU A 15 -17.44 21.79 13.67
CA LEU A 15 -17.43 20.48 14.32
C LEU A 15 -16.56 20.50 15.59
N PRO A 16 -17.00 19.87 16.69
CA PRO A 16 -16.21 19.75 17.92
C PRO A 16 -14.99 18.85 17.72
N ASP A 17 -15.13 17.80 16.90
CA ASP A 17 -14.04 16.90 16.53
C ASP A 17 -14.17 16.45 15.06
N PRO A 18 -13.49 17.14 14.13
CA PRO A 18 -13.54 16.81 12.70
C PRO A 18 -12.89 15.45 12.37
N LEU A 19 -11.97 14.96 13.21
CA LEU A 19 -11.29 13.69 12.99
C LEU A 19 -12.19 12.53 13.41
N ALA A 20 -12.77 12.60 14.61
CA ALA A 20 -13.75 11.60 15.05
C ALA A 20 -14.96 11.57 14.13
N TRP A 21 -15.46 12.74 13.71
CA TRP A 21 -16.57 12.84 12.75
C TRP A 21 -16.26 12.12 11.43
N LEU A 22 -15.04 12.23 10.91
CA LEU A 22 -14.68 11.52 9.68
C LEU A 22 -14.72 10.00 9.89
N LEU A 23 -14.27 9.49 11.04
CA LEU A 23 -14.42 8.07 11.37
C LEU A 23 -15.89 7.66 11.46
N ASP A 24 -16.74 8.48 12.08
CA ASP A 24 -18.17 8.19 12.15
C ASP A 24 -18.78 8.17 10.73
N VAL A 25 -18.39 9.08 9.84
CA VAL A 25 -18.80 9.06 8.43
C VAL A 25 -18.31 7.80 7.72
N LEU A 26 -17.10 7.33 8.01
CA LEU A 26 -16.59 6.07 7.46
C LEU A 26 -17.35 4.86 8.02
N ASP A 27 -17.68 4.89 9.31
CA ASP A 27 -18.42 3.85 10.02
C ASP A 27 -19.83 3.64 9.42
N HIS A 28 -20.49 4.74 9.05
CA HIS A 28 -21.86 4.75 8.50
C HIS A 28 -21.90 4.81 6.96
N GLY A 29 -20.81 5.23 6.33
CA GLY A 29 -20.67 5.40 4.88
C GLY A 29 -20.32 4.08 4.21
N GLY A 30 -21.28 3.51 3.49
CA GLY A 30 -21.12 2.29 2.70
C GLY A 30 -19.92 2.34 1.73
N ASP A 31 -19.43 1.13 1.44
CA ASP A 31 -18.26 0.73 0.64
C ASP A 31 -17.31 1.83 0.12
N CYS A 32 -16.08 1.86 0.65
CA CYS A 32 -14.95 2.70 0.19
C CYS A 32 -14.52 2.44 -1.28
N SER A 33 -15.23 1.58 -2.00
CA SER A 33 -15.02 1.23 -3.40
C SER A 33 -15.39 2.34 -4.38
N GLU A 34 -16.36 3.21 -4.07
CA GLU A 34 -16.73 4.36 -4.91
C GLU A 34 -16.30 5.70 -4.27
N PRO A 35 -15.04 6.12 -4.46
CA PRO A 35 -14.42 7.20 -3.71
C PRO A 35 -14.94 8.60 -4.04
N GLY A 36 -15.97 8.78 -4.87
CA GLY A 36 -16.36 10.08 -5.45
C GLY A 36 -16.42 11.23 -4.44
N LEU A 37 -17.42 11.23 -3.55
CA LEU A 37 -17.60 12.31 -2.57
C LEU A 37 -16.66 12.18 -1.37
N LEU A 38 -16.47 10.95 -0.87
CA LEU A 38 -15.62 10.67 0.30
C LEU A 38 -14.19 11.14 0.07
N LEU A 39 -13.61 10.90 -1.10
CA LEU A 39 -12.24 11.35 -1.41
C LEU A 39 -12.13 12.87 -1.41
N HIS A 40 -13.16 13.60 -1.86
CA HIS A 40 -13.17 15.06 -1.81
C HIS A 40 -13.23 15.55 -0.36
N ILE A 41 -14.08 14.95 0.48
CA ILE A 41 -14.16 15.24 1.92
C ILE A 41 -12.80 15.01 2.59
N VAL A 42 -12.22 13.83 2.41
CA VAL A 42 -10.95 13.46 3.03
C VAL A 42 -9.81 14.36 2.54
N ARG A 43 -9.74 14.69 1.25
CA ARG A 43 -8.71 15.61 0.71
C ARG A 43 -8.84 17.02 1.25
N GLU A 44 -10.05 17.57 1.32
CA GLU A 44 -10.24 18.90 1.90
C GLU A 44 -9.93 18.90 3.40
N LEU A 45 -10.31 17.85 4.14
CA LEU A 45 -9.95 17.72 5.55
C LEU A 45 -8.43 17.62 5.73
N GLN A 46 -7.73 16.84 4.90
CA GLN A 46 -6.26 16.78 4.90
C GLN A 46 -5.62 18.15 4.68
N GLY A 47 -6.14 18.93 3.73
CA GLY A 47 -5.65 20.28 3.46
C GLY A 47 -5.92 21.24 4.63
N TRP A 48 -7.06 21.06 5.30
CA TRP A 48 -7.48 21.87 6.43
C TRP A 48 -6.66 21.57 7.70
N THR A 49 -6.43 20.30 8.03
CA THR A 49 -5.64 19.88 9.20
C THR A 49 -4.18 20.33 9.08
N LYS A 50 -3.57 20.22 7.89
CA LYS A 50 -2.20 20.71 7.64
C LYS A 50 -2.03 22.21 7.91
N ARG A 51 -3.09 23.01 7.70
CA ARG A 51 -3.06 24.46 7.98
C ARG A 51 -3.24 24.78 9.46
N ARG A 52 -3.77 23.85 10.26
CA ARG A 52 -4.04 23.99 11.70
C ARG A 52 -3.10 23.14 12.56
N ALA A 53 -1.82 23.08 12.20
CA ALA A 53 -0.82 22.25 12.90
C ALA A 53 -0.70 22.52 14.43
N ARG A 54 -1.29 23.60 14.97
CA ARG A 54 -1.33 23.88 16.42
C ARG A 54 -2.41 23.11 17.19
N ASP A 55 -3.46 22.63 16.52
CA ASP A 55 -4.63 21.98 17.14
C ASP A 55 -4.54 20.45 17.07
N GLN A 56 -3.33 19.89 17.09
CA GLN A 56 -3.15 18.45 16.95
C GLN A 56 -3.74 17.71 18.16
N PRO A 57 -4.39 16.55 17.95
CA PRO A 57 -4.89 15.74 19.05
C PRO A 57 -3.75 15.30 19.96
N SER A 58 -4.07 15.10 21.25
CA SER A 58 -3.14 14.48 22.19
C SER A 58 -2.74 13.09 21.71
N ALA A 59 -1.57 12.59 22.14
CA ALA A 59 -1.07 11.28 21.73
C ALA A 59 -2.09 10.16 22.01
N LEU A 60 -2.69 10.13 23.20
CA LEU A 60 -3.72 9.17 23.57
C LEU A 60 -4.94 9.22 22.64
N LYS A 61 -5.44 10.43 22.35
CA LYS A 61 -6.57 10.61 21.45
C LYS A 61 -6.24 10.18 20.03
N LEU A 62 -5.01 10.44 19.58
CA LEU A 62 -4.55 10.02 18.26
C LEU A 62 -4.48 8.49 18.16
N GLU A 63 -3.96 7.81 19.18
CA GLU A 63 -3.94 6.34 19.24
C GLU A 63 -5.34 5.73 19.20
N GLU A 64 -6.30 6.29 19.94
CA GLU A 64 -7.71 5.86 19.89
C GLU A 64 -8.31 6.01 18.49
N LEU A 65 -8.06 7.14 17.83
CA LEU A 65 -8.51 7.38 16.46
C LEU A 65 -7.84 6.42 15.46
N GLN A 66 -6.55 6.12 15.63
CA GLN A 66 -5.82 5.17 14.80
C GLN A 66 -6.35 3.75 14.98
N ALA A 67 -6.57 3.32 16.22
CA ALA A 67 -7.16 2.01 16.55
C ALA A 67 -8.52 1.81 15.88
N ARG A 68 -9.39 2.84 15.92
CA ARG A 68 -10.68 2.83 15.21
C ARG A 68 -10.52 2.81 13.68
N LEU A 69 -9.49 3.46 13.15
CA LEU A 69 -9.25 3.54 11.71
C LEU A 69 -8.69 2.23 11.11
N PHE A 70 -7.89 1.47 11.85
CA PHE A 70 -7.19 0.28 11.32
C PHE A 70 -8.09 -0.75 10.61
N PRO A 71 -9.24 -1.17 11.19
CA PRO A 71 -10.16 -2.09 10.52
C PRO A 71 -10.67 -1.58 9.16
N TRP A 72 -10.77 -0.25 9.01
CA TRP A 72 -11.24 0.40 7.80
C TRP A 72 -10.18 0.51 6.71
N LEU A 73 -8.91 0.72 7.07
CA LEU A 73 -7.83 0.89 6.10
C LEU A 73 -7.71 -0.32 5.16
N ALA A 74 -7.92 -1.54 5.69
CA ALA A 74 -7.90 -2.74 4.87
C ALA A 74 -8.98 -2.73 3.77
N ARG A 75 -10.08 -2.01 3.97
CA ARG A 75 -11.21 -1.92 3.03
C ARG A 75 -11.02 -0.80 2.01
N CYS A 76 -10.26 0.24 2.34
CA CYS A 76 -10.00 1.36 1.45
C CYS A 76 -9.18 0.98 0.20
N ASN A 77 -9.29 1.83 -0.83
CA ASN A 77 -8.41 1.82 -1.99
C ASN A 77 -7.20 2.74 -1.77
N VAL A 78 -6.18 2.64 -2.63
CA VAL A 78 -4.95 3.45 -2.54
C VAL A 78 -5.23 4.97 -2.51
N SER A 79 -6.25 5.45 -3.21
CA SER A 79 -6.52 6.89 -3.33
C SER A 79 -7.05 7.51 -2.03
N LEU A 80 -7.80 6.74 -1.23
CA LEU A 80 -8.26 7.13 0.10
C LEU A 80 -7.22 6.88 1.19
N LEU A 81 -6.45 5.80 1.08
CA LEU A 81 -5.39 5.47 2.03
C LEU A 81 -4.42 6.65 2.21
N GLN A 82 -3.90 7.21 1.11
CA GLN A 82 -2.88 8.25 1.15
C GLN A 82 -3.26 9.50 1.98
N PRO A 83 -4.44 10.12 1.77
CA PRO A 83 -4.95 11.17 2.63
C PRO A 83 -5.16 10.75 4.09
N LEU A 84 -5.73 9.56 4.35
CA LEU A 84 -5.97 9.05 5.71
C LEU A 84 -4.65 8.88 6.50
N PHE A 85 -3.59 8.36 5.86
CA PHE A 85 -2.23 8.31 6.42
C PHE A 85 -1.76 9.65 6.95
N SER A 86 -2.05 10.72 6.21
CA SER A 86 -1.62 12.06 6.56
C SER A 86 -2.47 12.71 7.64
N ILE A 87 -3.79 12.46 7.63
CA ILE A 87 -4.72 13.05 8.61
C ILE A 87 -4.48 12.45 10.00
N TYR A 88 -4.39 11.13 10.07
CA TYR A 88 -4.26 10.39 11.33
C TYR A 88 -2.81 10.07 11.69
N GLN A 89 -1.85 10.67 10.99
CA GLN A 89 -0.42 10.56 11.29
C GLN A 89 0.05 9.11 11.51
N LEU A 90 -0.40 8.18 10.68
CA LEU A 90 -0.17 6.74 10.88
C LEU A 90 1.31 6.32 10.89
N HIS A 91 2.24 7.23 10.55
CA HIS A 91 3.68 7.01 10.73
C HIS A 91 4.12 7.01 12.20
N THR A 92 3.31 7.55 13.12
CA THR A 92 3.52 7.49 14.57
C THR A 92 2.78 6.32 15.21
N ALA A 93 1.98 5.58 14.45
CA ALA A 93 1.23 4.46 14.98
C ALA A 93 2.17 3.30 15.34
N ASP A 94 1.71 2.42 16.21
CA ASP A 94 2.46 1.24 16.61
C ASP A 94 2.83 0.37 15.39
N TYR A 95 4.10 -0.02 15.35
CA TYR A 95 4.70 -0.71 14.22
C TYR A 95 4.05 -2.07 13.95
N HIS A 96 3.67 -2.81 15.00
CA HIS A 96 3.02 -4.11 14.85
C HIS A 96 1.63 -4.00 14.24
N HIS A 97 0.87 -2.94 14.57
CA HIS A 97 -0.43 -2.68 13.94
C HIS A 97 -0.30 -2.37 12.44
N LEU A 98 0.75 -1.62 12.07
CA LEU A 98 1.05 -1.31 10.65
C LEU A 98 1.42 -2.57 9.87
N LEU A 99 2.26 -3.44 10.42
CA LEU A 99 2.58 -4.75 9.82
C LEU A 99 1.34 -5.65 9.71
N GLY A 100 0.51 -5.68 10.75
CA GLY A 100 -0.77 -6.40 10.75
C GLY A 100 -1.67 -5.97 9.60
N LEU A 101 -1.78 -4.65 9.36
CA LEU A 101 -2.54 -4.10 8.25
C LEU A 101 -1.99 -4.54 6.88
N VAL A 102 -0.67 -4.51 6.68
CA VAL A 102 -0.03 -4.99 5.44
C VAL A 102 -0.37 -6.46 5.20
N ASN A 103 -0.23 -7.30 6.23
CA ASN A 103 -0.53 -8.72 6.14
C ASN A 103 -2.00 -8.98 5.80
N GLN A 104 -2.93 -8.23 6.42
CA GLN A 104 -4.34 -8.31 6.11
C GLN A 104 -4.63 -7.92 4.65
N LEU A 105 -4.00 -6.86 4.13
CA LEU A 105 -4.12 -6.46 2.73
C LEU A 105 -3.63 -7.56 1.77
N CYS A 106 -2.50 -8.21 2.09
CA CYS A 106 -1.98 -9.34 1.32
C CYS A 106 -2.97 -10.52 1.30
N GLN A 107 -3.55 -10.87 2.46
CA GLN A 107 -4.56 -11.94 2.55
C GLN A 107 -5.83 -11.61 1.75
N GLN A 108 -6.17 -10.33 1.61
CA GLN A 108 -7.28 -9.83 0.79
C GLN A 108 -6.92 -9.63 -0.70
N GLY A 109 -5.73 -10.07 -1.12
CA GLY A 109 -5.27 -9.92 -2.51
C GLY A 109 -4.97 -8.48 -2.93
N LYS A 110 -4.96 -7.52 -1.99
CA LYS A 110 -4.71 -6.08 -2.19
C LYS A 110 -3.22 -5.76 -2.13
N PHE A 111 -2.45 -6.43 -2.98
CA PHE A 111 -0.97 -6.31 -2.97
C PHE A 111 -0.47 -4.93 -3.36
N LYS A 112 -1.22 -4.18 -4.19
CA LYS A 112 -0.84 -2.82 -4.58
C LYS A 112 -0.92 -1.86 -3.41
N GLU A 113 -2.03 -1.94 -2.66
CA GLU A 113 -2.26 -1.20 -1.43
C GLU A 113 -1.18 -1.56 -0.39
N ALA A 114 -0.92 -2.85 -0.19
CA ALA A 114 0.11 -3.35 0.71
C ALA A 114 1.51 -2.81 0.34
N ALA A 115 1.88 -2.81 -0.95
CA ALA A 115 3.16 -2.30 -1.41
C ALA A 115 3.32 -0.81 -1.16
N VAL A 116 2.32 0.00 -1.55
CA VAL A 116 2.34 1.45 -1.38
C VAL A 116 2.42 1.81 0.11
N LEU A 117 1.70 1.07 0.95
CA LEU A 117 1.74 1.22 2.39
C LEU A 117 3.15 0.96 2.95
N SER A 118 3.71 -0.19 2.59
CA SER A 118 5.01 -0.64 3.06
C SER A 118 6.13 0.33 2.67
N ILE A 119 6.12 0.81 1.42
CA ILE A 119 7.09 1.81 0.93
C ILE A 119 6.98 3.10 1.74
N LYS A 120 5.76 3.62 1.90
CA LYS A 120 5.53 4.91 2.53
C LYS A 120 5.93 4.92 4.01
N LEU A 121 5.70 3.80 4.70
CA LEU A 121 5.98 3.63 6.12
C LEU A 121 7.34 2.99 6.40
N LYS A 122 8.09 2.66 5.35
CA LYS A 122 9.40 1.99 5.42
C LYS A 122 9.36 0.65 6.17
N LEU A 123 8.30 -0.14 5.96
CA LEU A 123 8.07 -1.42 6.66
C LEU A 123 8.80 -2.61 6.01
N GLN A 124 9.51 -2.39 4.90
CA GLN A 124 10.08 -3.47 4.10
C GLN A 124 11.02 -4.44 4.85
N PRO A 125 11.84 -4.01 5.85
CA PRO A 125 12.76 -4.92 6.54
C PRO A 125 12.07 -6.07 7.28
N ASP A 126 10.84 -5.87 7.77
CA ASP A 126 10.10 -6.86 8.59
C ASP A 126 9.02 -7.60 7.78
N LEU A 127 8.99 -7.39 6.47
CA LEU A 127 8.03 -8.02 5.56
C LEU A 127 8.71 -9.07 4.71
N GLU A 128 8.06 -10.22 4.59
CA GLU A 128 8.51 -11.26 3.65
C GLU A 128 8.39 -10.76 2.22
N PHE A 129 9.54 -10.53 1.58
CA PHE A 129 9.65 -10.00 0.23
C PHE A 129 8.78 -10.77 -0.78
N GLU A 130 8.85 -12.10 -0.78
CA GLU A 130 8.14 -12.93 -1.76
C GLU A 130 6.62 -12.81 -1.64
N LYS A 131 6.08 -12.75 -0.42
CA LYS A 131 4.64 -12.66 -0.16
C LYS A 131 3.99 -11.44 -0.82
N LEU A 132 4.76 -10.38 -1.03
CA LEU A 132 4.28 -9.13 -1.60
C LEU A 132 4.74 -8.95 -3.05
N CYS A 133 6.00 -9.22 -3.37
CA CYS A 133 6.56 -8.98 -4.69
C CYS A 133 6.17 -10.03 -5.73
N VAL A 134 6.03 -11.31 -5.37
CA VAL A 134 5.60 -12.35 -6.31
C VAL A 134 4.22 -12.05 -6.91
N PRO A 135 3.17 -11.76 -6.10
CA PRO A 135 1.88 -11.33 -6.63
C PRO A 135 1.96 -10.12 -7.58
N LEU A 136 2.77 -9.11 -7.24
CA LEU A 136 2.92 -7.91 -8.05
C LEU A 136 3.60 -8.20 -9.40
N LEU A 137 4.62 -9.07 -9.42
CA LEU A 137 5.26 -9.54 -10.65
C LEU A 137 4.25 -10.29 -11.54
N LEU A 138 3.44 -11.17 -10.96
CA LEU A 138 2.38 -11.89 -11.67
C LEU A 138 1.30 -10.96 -12.24
N GLN A 139 1.11 -9.78 -11.60
CA GLN A 139 0.20 -8.72 -12.05
C GLN A 139 0.85 -7.71 -13.03
N ASP A 140 2.08 -7.96 -13.49
CA ASP A 140 2.84 -7.07 -14.37
C ASP A 140 3.11 -5.67 -13.76
N ARG A 141 3.18 -5.59 -12.43
CA ARG A 141 3.41 -4.35 -11.65
C ARG A 141 4.87 -4.17 -11.24
N MET A 142 5.76 -4.29 -12.22
CA MET A 142 7.20 -4.13 -11.98
C MET A 142 7.56 -2.71 -11.50
N ASP A 143 6.78 -1.71 -11.89
CA ASP A 143 6.88 -0.34 -11.38
C ASP A 143 6.84 -0.29 -9.84
N LEU A 144 5.91 -1.02 -9.23
CA LEU A 144 5.76 -1.04 -7.78
C LEU A 144 6.83 -1.90 -7.11
N VAL A 145 7.25 -3.01 -7.74
CA VAL A 145 8.31 -3.87 -7.21
C VAL A 145 9.64 -3.12 -7.21
N GLU A 146 9.98 -2.41 -8.28
CA GLU A 146 11.18 -1.56 -8.32
C GLU A 146 11.15 -0.45 -7.28
N ALA A 147 10.01 0.22 -7.09
CA ALA A 147 9.84 1.22 -6.04
C ALA A 147 9.93 0.62 -4.62
N TYR A 148 9.49 -0.63 -4.43
CA TYR A 148 9.55 -1.32 -3.14
C TYR A 148 10.97 -1.54 -2.65
N MET A 149 11.90 -1.83 -3.56
CA MET A 149 13.30 -2.13 -3.26
C MET A 149 14.23 -0.94 -3.46
N GLU A 150 13.67 0.24 -3.77
CA GLU A 150 14.47 1.43 -4.00
C GLU A 150 15.30 1.74 -2.75
N GLY A 151 16.62 1.80 -2.91
CA GLY A 151 17.56 2.04 -1.82
C GLY A 151 17.90 0.83 -0.93
N SER A 152 17.41 -0.38 -1.23
CA SER A 152 17.80 -1.61 -0.51
C SER A 152 18.52 -2.59 -1.42
N LEU A 153 19.82 -2.79 -1.18
CA LEU A 153 20.65 -3.75 -1.92
C LEU A 153 20.17 -5.20 -1.69
N GLU A 154 19.82 -5.54 -0.46
CA GLU A 154 19.35 -6.87 -0.08
C GLU A 154 18.09 -7.25 -0.87
N LEU A 155 17.10 -6.36 -0.90
CA LEU A 155 15.86 -6.61 -1.64
C LEU A 155 16.10 -6.69 -3.17
N GLN A 156 17.04 -5.91 -3.70
CA GLN A 156 17.43 -5.98 -5.11
C GLN A 156 18.07 -7.33 -5.45
N GLN A 157 18.92 -7.86 -4.58
CA GLN A 157 19.51 -9.20 -4.72
C GLN A 157 18.43 -10.29 -4.59
N SER A 158 17.52 -10.18 -3.63
CA SER A 158 16.40 -11.12 -3.46
C SER A 158 15.51 -11.19 -4.71
N LEU A 159 15.25 -10.04 -5.38
CA LEU A 159 14.52 -10.06 -6.64
C LEU A 159 15.27 -10.82 -7.74
N LEU A 160 16.58 -10.61 -7.86
CA LEU A 160 17.37 -11.30 -8.87
C LEU A 160 17.37 -12.82 -8.65
N GLN A 161 17.60 -13.26 -7.41
CA GLN A 161 17.53 -14.67 -7.03
C GLN A 161 16.15 -15.27 -7.30
N LEU A 162 15.08 -14.52 -6.99
CA LEU A 162 13.71 -14.93 -7.29
C LEU A 162 13.49 -15.08 -8.80
N LEU A 163 13.92 -14.14 -9.62
CA LEU A 163 13.78 -14.20 -11.08
C LEU A 163 14.62 -15.33 -11.71
N ASP A 164 15.81 -15.59 -11.16
CA ASP A 164 16.68 -16.70 -11.55
C ASP A 164 16.00 -18.05 -11.26
N SER A 165 15.40 -18.21 -10.08
CA SER A 165 14.67 -19.42 -9.70
C SER A 165 13.50 -19.76 -10.65
N TRP A 166 12.93 -18.74 -11.30
CA TRP A 166 11.85 -18.90 -12.28
C TRP A 166 12.36 -19.22 -13.69
N SER A 167 13.66 -19.08 -13.92
CA SER A 167 14.32 -19.33 -15.21
C SER A 167 14.84 -20.77 -15.33
N VAL A 168 14.82 -21.53 -14.22
CA VAL A 168 15.22 -22.95 -14.19
C VAL A 168 14.32 -23.81 -15.10
N PRO A 169 14.91 -24.74 -15.89
CA PRO A 169 14.15 -25.68 -16.70
C PRO A 169 13.11 -26.46 -15.87
N GLY A 170 11.86 -26.48 -16.34
CA GLY A 170 10.76 -27.16 -15.65
C GLY A 170 9.96 -26.31 -14.67
N PHE A 171 10.40 -25.09 -14.34
CA PHE A 171 9.61 -24.16 -13.56
C PHE A 171 8.34 -23.74 -14.31
N ARG A 172 7.17 -23.87 -13.66
CA ARG A 172 5.88 -23.49 -14.24
C ARG A 172 5.25 -22.36 -13.44
N ILE A 173 5.43 -21.14 -13.92
CA ILE A 173 4.82 -19.92 -13.34
C ILE A 173 3.29 -20.01 -13.19
N LYS A 174 2.61 -20.85 -14.00
CA LYS A 174 1.17 -21.12 -13.85
C LYS A 174 0.84 -21.82 -12.53
N ASP A 175 1.71 -22.70 -12.04
CA ASP A 175 1.51 -23.42 -10.77
C ASP A 175 1.67 -22.46 -9.59
N LEU A 176 2.70 -21.60 -9.65
CA LEU A 176 2.89 -20.53 -8.69
C LEU A 176 1.68 -19.60 -8.64
N ALA A 177 1.19 -19.16 -9.80
CA ALA A 177 0.06 -18.25 -9.86
C ALA A 177 -1.26 -18.85 -9.38
N ARG A 178 -1.44 -20.18 -9.41
CA ARG A 178 -2.62 -20.86 -8.82
C ARG A 178 -2.68 -20.67 -7.32
N GLN A 179 -1.53 -20.72 -6.62
CA GLN A 179 -1.48 -20.52 -5.18
C GLN A 179 -2.02 -19.15 -4.80
N TYR A 180 -1.66 -18.13 -5.56
CA TYR A 180 -2.11 -16.77 -5.27
C TYR A 180 -3.52 -16.46 -5.79
N ARG A 181 -3.95 -17.06 -6.90
CA ARG A 181 -5.35 -16.95 -7.39
C ARG A 181 -6.39 -17.51 -6.42
N ALA A 182 -5.99 -18.40 -5.51
CA ALA A 182 -6.86 -18.90 -4.45
C ALA A 182 -7.19 -17.83 -3.41
N LEU A 183 -6.42 -16.73 -3.35
CA LEU A 183 -6.70 -15.62 -2.45
C LEU A 183 -7.89 -14.79 -2.94
N PRO A 184 -8.75 -14.32 -2.02
CA PRO A 184 -9.82 -13.39 -2.36
C PRO A 184 -9.21 -12.13 -2.99
N GLY A 185 -9.68 -11.71 -4.16
CA GLY A 185 -9.14 -10.53 -4.85
C GLY A 185 -9.33 -10.54 -6.37
N LYS A 186 -9.19 -9.37 -6.99
CA LYS A 186 -9.29 -9.20 -8.45
C LYS A 186 -7.96 -9.59 -9.11
N TRP A 187 -7.81 -10.87 -9.42
CA TRP A 187 -6.68 -11.38 -10.18
C TRP A 187 -6.83 -11.09 -11.68
N PRO A 188 -5.75 -10.72 -12.38
CA PRO A 188 -5.80 -10.64 -13.83
C PRO A 188 -6.06 -12.03 -14.45
N GLU A 189 -6.97 -12.07 -15.42
CA GLU A 189 -7.33 -13.29 -16.17
C GLU A 189 -6.12 -13.92 -16.86
N LYS A 190 -5.14 -13.09 -17.25
CA LYS A 190 -3.89 -13.50 -17.91
C LYS A 190 -2.70 -13.13 -17.04
N ILE A 191 -2.03 -14.13 -16.47
CA ILE A 191 -0.67 -13.98 -15.95
C ILE A 191 0.23 -13.79 -17.16
N LYS A 192 0.92 -12.65 -17.23
CA LYS A 192 1.91 -12.42 -18.28
C LYS A 192 3.22 -13.05 -17.85
N CYS A 193 3.53 -14.20 -18.40
CA CYS A 193 4.88 -14.74 -18.36
C CYS A 193 5.76 -13.87 -19.28
N ARG A 194 6.15 -12.68 -18.81
CA ARG A 194 7.20 -11.93 -19.48
C ARG A 194 8.48 -12.78 -19.42
N ALA A 195 9.37 -12.54 -20.37
CA ALA A 195 10.73 -13.05 -20.34
C ALA A 195 11.44 -12.55 -19.07
N MET A 196 11.35 -13.30 -17.96
CA MET A 196 11.91 -12.93 -16.66
C MET A 196 13.42 -12.72 -16.74
N HIS A 197 14.10 -13.53 -17.55
CA HIS A 197 15.50 -13.36 -17.91
C HIS A 197 15.82 -11.96 -18.48
N LYS A 198 15.01 -11.39 -19.39
CA LYS A 198 15.25 -10.02 -19.91
C LYS A 198 15.15 -8.96 -18.81
N ILE A 199 14.28 -9.19 -17.84
CA ILE A 199 14.08 -8.31 -16.70
C ILE A 199 15.27 -8.43 -15.74
N ALA A 200 15.70 -9.65 -15.40
CA ALA A 200 16.86 -9.89 -14.56
C ALA A 200 18.13 -9.22 -15.15
N PHE A 201 18.38 -9.39 -16.44
CA PHE A 201 19.49 -8.70 -17.13
C PHE A 201 19.40 -7.17 -17.07
N ARG A 202 18.18 -6.60 -17.18
CA ARG A 202 17.99 -5.16 -17.03
C ARG A 202 18.31 -4.69 -15.62
N LEU A 203 17.89 -5.44 -14.60
CA LEU A 203 18.10 -5.10 -13.19
C LEU A 203 19.56 -5.26 -12.78
N LEU A 204 20.24 -6.32 -13.22
CA LEU A 204 21.69 -6.50 -13.06
C LEU A 204 22.46 -5.27 -13.54
N LYS A 205 22.16 -4.80 -14.76
CA LYS A 205 22.77 -3.58 -15.33
C LYS A 205 22.39 -2.31 -14.58
N LYS A 206 21.11 -2.17 -14.18
CA LYS A 206 20.60 -0.97 -13.50
C LYS A 206 21.25 -0.77 -12.13
N TYR A 207 21.43 -1.85 -11.37
CA TYR A 207 21.92 -1.81 -10.00
C TYR A 207 23.41 -2.17 -9.86
N GLY A 208 24.09 -2.51 -10.95
CA GLY A 208 25.52 -2.85 -10.95
C GLY A 208 25.83 -4.11 -10.12
N LEU A 209 24.92 -5.09 -10.16
CA LEU A 209 24.99 -6.30 -9.32
C LEU A 209 25.83 -7.40 -9.99
N ASP A 210 26.41 -8.28 -9.17
CA ASP A 210 27.24 -9.40 -9.64
C ASP A 210 26.40 -10.35 -10.54
N PRO A 211 26.84 -10.61 -11.80
CA PRO A 211 26.22 -11.61 -12.66
C PRO A 211 26.13 -13.01 -12.02
N GLY A 212 27.00 -13.33 -11.06
CA GLY A 212 26.95 -14.59 -10.30
C GLY A 212 25.66 -14.80 -9.50
N LEU A 213 24.84 -13.77 -9.31
CA LEU A 213 23.53 -13.85 -8.65
C LEU A 213 22.42 -14.43 -9.54
N CYS A 214 22.66 -14.54 -10.85
CA CYS A 214 21.74 -15.17 -11.81
C CYS A 214 22.47 -16.16 -12.73
N PRO A 215 22.80 -17.36 -12.25
CA PRO A 215 23.50 -18.37 -13.04
C PRO A 215 22.65 -19.07 -14.11
N HIS A 216 21.31 -18.94 -14.09
CA HIS A 216 20.37 -19.62 -15.01
C HIS A 216 19.74 -18.67 -16.04
#